data_AF-A0A8H5BPS3-F1
#
_entry.id   AF-A0A8H5BPS3-F1
#
_cell.length_a   1.000
_cell.length_b   1.000
_cell.length_c   1.000
_cell.angle_alpha   90.00
_cell.angle_beta   90.00
_cell.angle_gamma   90.00
#
_symmetry.space_group_name_H-M   'P 1'
#
loop_
_entity.id
_entity.type
_entity.pdbx_description
1 polymer ?
#
loop_
_entity_poly.entity_id
_entity_poly.type
_entity_poly.pdbx_seq_one_letter_code
_entity_poly.pdbx_strand_id
1 'polypeptide(L)'
;MNVTHDIHDDERTPLLEQQRAKKTRTPLDRLQIAIVLLLQVCEPICSQSIYPYINELVSKLDIIGGDETKIGYYAGLIESLFFFTEALFVYQWSKMSDRIGRKPVLMIGMVGTMLSMLFFGLSRTFTMLVISRCLCGLLNGNIGVIKSTMGELTDTTNRADAFALMPAVWAFGATMGPLMGGTLARPADQFPEVFTAKFWRDYPYFLSAAAPSVVVLAIFIFTGLYFKETVTWKPSSDQSKRGRSPSSSSDTTITPEHPPAHVPLSGLLTFPIIISIANYVALAFLNISVNALLPLFFHMPIELGGLNLHPVLIGYVMGFYGAGTGSFQIFFFARLVRRYGTRNIFIWSVASFIPAFMLFPLVSLVAKSWGVNWGVWVLVFLILFLLFFMDTAYGCIFMYVTESAPNRRSLGATNGLAQTTVSMARAIGPALSTSLFSLSIQHNIVGGYGVYIIMTAFTVLALLLAVQLPKKMWGSEEEEST
;
A
#
# COMPACT_ATOMS: atom_id res chain seq x y z
N MET A 1 9.88 -64.28 49.08
CA MET A 1 10.98 -63.39 48.65
C MET A 1 10.70 -63.02 47.20
N ASN A 2 10.48 -61.73 46.95
CA ASN A 2 10.35 -61.02 45.65
C ASN A 2 9.12 -61.36 44.80
N VAL A 3 7.97 -60.69 45.02
CA VAL A 3 7.57 -59.33 44.58
C VAL A 3 7.17 -59.32 43.10
N THR A 4 5.89 -59.61 42.89
CA THR A 4 5.09 -59.26 41.71
C THR A 4 4.84 -57.75 41.71
N HIS A 5 5.34 -57.03 40.73
CA HIS A 5 4.99 -55.62 40.52
C HIS A 5 3.64 -55.56 39.80
N ASP A 6 2.58 -55.36 40.58
CA ASP A 6 1.28 -54.91 40.07
C ASP A 6 1.47 -53.50 39.47
N ILE A 7 1.14 -53.38 38.19
CA ILE A 7 0.90 -52.10 37.54
C ILE A 7 -0.46 -51.64 38.06
N HIS A 8 -0.45 -50.87 39.14
CA HIS A 8 -1.63 -50.14 39.55
C HIS A 8 -1.91 -49.06 38.50
N ASP A 9 -3.03 -49.23 37.79
CA ASP A 9 -3.70 -48.17 37.04
C ASP A 9 -3.90 -46.96 37.94
N ASP A 10 -3.05 -45.95 37.76
CA ASP A 10 -3.16 -44.65 38.41
C ASP A 10 -4.18 -43.78 37.64
N GLU A 11 -5.43 -44.23 37.61
CA GLU A 11 -6.61 -43.56 37.03
C GLU A 11 -7.05 -42.31 37.84
N ARG A 12 -6.13 -41.62 38.52
CA ARG A 12 -6.41 -40.42 39.31
C ARG A 12 -5.50 -39.24 39.05
N THR A 13 -4.81 -39.24 37.92
CA THR A 13 -4.31 -37.97 37.39
C THR A 13 -5.46 -37.38 36.57
N PRO A 14 -6.10 -36.27 36.99
CA PRO A 14 -7.03 -35.61 36.11
C PRO A 14 -6.20 -35.21 34.89
N LEU A 15 -6.52 -35.82 33.74
CA LEU A 15 -6.19 -35.25 32.45
C LEU A 15 -6.54 -33.78 32.60
N LEU A 16 -5.53 -32.93 32.60
CA LEU A 16 -5.74 -31.52 32.44
C LEU A 16 -6.46 -31.42 31.08
N GLU A 17 -7.79 -31.44 31.11
CA GLU A 17 -8.56 -30.28 30.71
C GLU A 17 -7.81 -29.06 31.25
N GLN A 18 -6.71 -28.71 30.55
CA GLN A 18 -6.53 -27.36 30.11
C GLN A 18 -7.83 -27.05 29.38
N GLN A 19 -8.86 -26.72 30.17
CA GLN A 19 -9.70 -25.58 29.93
C GLN A 19 -8.85 -24.68 29.05
N ARG A 20 -9.19 -24.61 27.76
CA ARG A 20 -8.78 -23.50 26.90
C ARG A 20 -9.32 -22.30 27.66
N ALA A 21 -8.55 -21.82 28.64
CA ALA A 21 -8.83 -20.66 29.43
C ALA A 21 -8.97 -19.60 28.35
N LYS A 22 -10.21 -19.18 28.12
CA LYS A 22 -10.61 -18.32 27.02
C LYS A 22 -9.74 -17.09 27.17
N LYS A 23 -8.62 -17.03 26.43
CA LYS A 23 -7.48 -16.16 26.73
C LYS A 23 -8.02 -14.75 26.85
N THR A 24 -8.08 -14.22 28.07
CA THR A 24 -8.79 -12.98 28.36
C THR A 24 -8.14 -11.88 27.53
N ARG A 25 -8.93 -11.23 26.67
CA ARG A 25 -8.43 -10.25 25.70
C ARG A 25 -7.63 -9.17 26.44
N THR A 26 -6.35 -9.02 26.11
CA THR A 26 -5.52 -8.00 26.75
C THR A 26 -5.98 -6.62 26.29
N PRO A 27 -6.08 -5.63 27.21
CA PRO A 27 -6.49 -4.29 26.85
C PRO A 27 -5.42 -3.65 25.96
N LEU A 28 -5.85 -3.19 24.78
CA LEU A 28 -5.02 -2.45 23.84
C LEU A 28 -4.76 -1.03 24.38
N ASP A 29 -3.52 -0.56 24.31
CA ASP A 29 -3.21 0.87 24.48
C ASP A 29 -3.77 1.64 23.27
N ARG A 30 -5.01 2.09 23.41
CA ARG A 30 -5.78 2.77 22.36
C ARG A 30 -5.05 4.02 21.87
N LEU A 31 -4.29 4.69 22.73
CA LEU A 31 -3.56 5.91 22.36
C LEU A 31 -2.36 5.56 21.46
N GLN A 32 -1.57 4.55 21.80
CA GLN A 32 -0.43 4.14 20.97
C GLN A 32 -0.88 3.63 19.60
N ILE A 33 -1.96 2.84 19.55
CA ILE A 33 -2.50 2.36 18.27
C ILE A 33 -3.04 3.52 17.44
N ALA A 34 -3.78 4.46 18.05
CA ALA A 34 -4.27 5.63 17.33
C ALA A 34 -3.11 6.46 16.74
N ILE A 35 -2.01 6.64 17.48
CA ILE A 35 -0.81 7.33 16.96
C ILE A 35 -0.21 6.57 15.78
N VAL A 36 -0.07 5.24 15.87
CA VAL A 36 0.46 4.42 14.77
C VAL A 36 -0.44 4.51 13.52
N LEU A 37 -1.75 4.53 13.70
CA LEU A 37 -2.71 4.72 12.61
C LEU A 37 -2.60 6.13 12.00
N LEU A 38 -2.45 7.17 12.82
CA LEU A 38 -2.23 8.54 12.33
C LEU A 38 -0.92 8.66 11.54
N LEU A 39 0.16 8.06 12.02
CA LEU A 39 1.43 7.98 11.29
C LEU A 39 1.26 7.31 9.93
N GLN A 40 0.44 6.26 9.88
CA GLN A 40 0.14 5.54 8.65
C GLN A 40 -0.71 6.35 7.67
N VAL A 41 -1.54 7.29 8.14
CA VAL A 41 -2.33 8.20 7.28
C VAL A 41 -1.43 9.16 6.47
N CYS A 42 -0.30 9.60 7.04
CA CYS A 42 0.60 10.59 6.42
C CYS A 42 1.07 10.19 5.02
N GLU A 43 1.40 8.91 4.85
CA GLU A 43 2.01 8.38 3.63
C GLU A 43 1.06 8.41 2.42
N PRO A 44 -0.16 7.82 2.46
CA PRO A 44 -1.12 7.92 1.36
C PRO A 44 -1.56 9.36 1.09
N ILE A 45 -1.65 10.24 2.10
CA ILE A 45 -1.95 11.67 1.86
C ILE A 45 -0.85 12.30 1.00
N CYS A 46 0.42 12.14 1.39
CA CYS A 46 1.56 12.72 0.66
C CYS A 46 1.76 12.08 -0.72
N SER A 47 1.64 10.75 -0.83
CA SER A 47 1.89 10.04 -2.09
C SER A 47 0.79 10.28 -3.12
N GLN A 48 -0.48 10.42 -2.71
CA GLN A 48 -1.59 10.61 -3.63
C GLN A 48 -1.92 12.07 -3.93
N SER A 49 -1.42 13.03 -3.13
CA SER A 49 -1.70 14.44 -3.38
C SER A 49 -1.13 14.96 -4.69
N ILE A 50 -0.17 14.28 -5.30
CA ILE A 50 0.52 14.73 -6.51
C ILE A 50 -0.30 14.40 -7.77
N TYR A 51 -1.11 13.35 -7.76
CA TYR A 51 -1.79 12.82 -8.94
C TYR A 51 -2.67 13.84 -9.68
N PRO A 52 -3.43 14.72 -8.99
CA PRO A 52 -4.28 15.68 -9.68
C PRO A 52 -3.53 16.69 -10.56
N TYR A 53 -2.27 17.00 -10.22
CA TYR A 53 -1.55 18.09 -10.86
C TYR A 53 -0.21 17.69 -11.49
N ILE A 54 0.28 16.47 -11.28
CA ILE A 54 1.58 16.04 -11.80
C ILE A 54 1.67 16.13 -13.33
N ASN A 55 0.60 15.74 -14.03
CA ASN A 55 0.56 15.78 -15.49
C ASN A 55 0.62 17.22 -16.01
N GLU A 56 -0.12 18.15 -15.38
CA GLU A 56 -0.06 19.58 -15.73
C GLU A 56 1.27 20.24 -15.30
N LEU A 57 1.86 19.79 -14.20
CA LEU A 57 3.19 20.26 -13.80
C LEU A 57 4.22 19.88 -14.86
N VAL A 58 4.21 18.63 -15.32
CA VAL A 58 5.11 18.14 -16.37
C VAL A 58 4.88 18.86 -17.70
N SER A 59 3.63 19.13 -18.08
CA SER A 59 3.33 19.81 -19.35
C SER A 59 3.84 21.25 -19.40
N LYS A 60 4.01 21.89 -18.25
CA LYS A 60 4.59 23.25 -18.14
C LYS A 60 6.11 23.28 -18.04
N LEU A 61 6.77 22.12 -17.95
CA LEU A 61 8.24 22.07 -17.92
C LEU A 61 8.79 22.08 -19.35
N ASP A 62 9.94 22.73 -19.51
CA ASP A 62 10.64 22.82 -20.80
C ASP A 62 11.12 21.46 -21.34
N ILE A 63 11.16 20.41 -20.49
CA ILE A 63 11.70 19.09 -20.84
C ILE A 63 10.94 18.38 -21.96
N ILE A 64 9.65 18.67 -22.14
CA ILE A 64 8.86 18.05 -23.21
C ILE A 64 8.99 18.79 -24.54
N GLY A 65 9.60 19.98 -24.57
CA GLY A 65 9.73 20.81 -25.77
C GLY A 65 8.38 21.20 -26.40
N GLY A 66 7.33 21.31 -25.59
CA GLY A 66 5.95 21.56 -26.03
C GLY A 66 5.21 20.34 -26.60
N ASP A 67 5.82 19.16 -26.62
CA ASP A 67 5.16 17.94 -27.11
C ASP A 67 4.40 17.23 -25.99
N GLU A 68 3.09 17.46 -25.94
CA GLU A 68 2.20 16.88 -24.93
C GLU A 68 2.12 15.35 -24.96
N THR A 69 2.48 14.72 -26.10
CA THR A 69 2.51 13.25 -26.17
C THR A 69 3.56 12.65 -25.24
N LYS A 70 4.56 13.43 -24.80
CA LYS A 70 5.64 12.99 -23.90
C LYS A 70 5.30 13.11 -22.42
N ILE A 71 4.18 13.74 -22.04
CA ILE A 71 3.80 13.96 -20.63
C ILE A 71 3.82 12.64 -19.85
N GLY A 72 3.27 11.58 -20.43
CA GLY A 72 3.21 10.25 -19.82
C GLY A 72 4.59 9.67 -19.46
N TYR A 73 5.62 9.83 -20.31
CA TYR A 73 6.97 9.33 -20.04
C TYR A 73 7.55 9.91 -18.73
N TYR A 74 7.38 11.22 -18.54
CA TYR A 74 7.97 11.93 -17.41
C TYR A 74 7.11 11.86 -16.14
N ALA A 75 5.78 11.92 -16.27
CA ALA A 75 4.87 11.82 -15.14
C ALA A 75 4.98 10.44 -14.44
N GLY A 76 4.93 9.36 -15.21
CA GLY A 76 5.06 8.01 -14.65
C GLY A 76 6.45 7.73 -14.09
N LEU A 77 7.51 8.33 -14.65
CA LEU A 77 8.86 8.25 -14.07
C LEU A 77 8.91 8.91 -12.69
N ILE A 78 8.33 10.11 -12.53
CA ILE A 78 8.24 10.81 -11.24
C ILE A 78 7.52 9.96 -10.19
N GLU A 79 6.40 9.34 -10.56
CA GLU A 79 5.64 8.47 -9.66
C GLU A 79 6.43 7.20 -9.29
N SER A 80 7.10 6.61 -10.27
CA SER A 80 7.89 5.38 -10.11
C SER A 80 9.11 5.55 -9.21
N LEU A 81 9.79 6.70 -9.30
CA LEU A 81 11.00 6.99 -8.52
C LEU A 81 10.77 6.93 -7.01
N PHE A 82 9.57 7.32 -6.55
CA PHE A 82 9.19 7.22 -5.15
C PHE A 82 9.19 5.75 -4.69
N PHE A 83 8.42 4.88 -5.36
CA PHE A 83 8.33 3.46 -5.00
C PHE A 83 9.65 2.71 -5.24
N PHE A 84 10.41 3.11 -6.26
CA PHE A 84 11.72 2.52 -6.54
C PHE A 84 12.70 2.76 -5.39
N THR A 85 12.84 4.01 -4.96
CA THR A 85 13.72 4.36 -3.84
C THR A 85 13.21 3.80 -2.52
N GLU A 86 11.89 3.81 -2.29
CA GLU A 86 11.30 3.15 -1.12
C GLU A 86 11.64 1.65 -1.07
N ALA A 87 11.47 0.92 -2.18
CA ALA A 87 11.77 -0.51 -2.24
C ALA A 87 13.24 -0.82 -1.91
N LEU A 88 14.17 0.06 -2.30
CA LEU A 88 15.59 -0.10 -2.03
C LEU A 88 15.99 0.17 -0.57
N PHE A 89 15.27 1.04 0.14
CA PHE A 89 15.66 1.55 1.46
C PHE A 89 14.75 1.16 2.63
N VAL A 90 13.53 0.66 2.36
CA VAL A 90 12.55 0.29 3.41
C VAL A 90 13.09 -0.77 4.38
N TYR A 91 13.87 -1.73 3.89
CA TYR A 91 14.47 -2.77 4.73
C TYR A 91 15.54 -2.21 5.66
N GLN A 92 16.35 -1.27 5.18
CA GLN A 92 17.43 -0.62 5.91
C GLN A 92 16.84 0.21 7.05
N TRP A 93 15.77 0.95 6.81
CA TRP A 93 15.03 1.67 7.86
C TRP A 93 14.38 0.75 8.88
N SER A 94 13.81 -0.37 8.44
CA SER A 94 13.25 -1.38 9.33
C SER A 94 14.32 -1.93 10.29
N LYS A 95 15.48 -2.34 9.75
CA LYS A 95 16.63 -2.80 10.55
C LYS A 95 17.23 -1.71 11.43
N MET A 96 17.26 -0.47 10.94
CA MET A 96 17.74 0.67 11.72
C MET A 96 16.85 0.90 12.94
N SER A 97 15.53 0.78 12.78
CA SER A 97 14.57 0.96 13.86
C SER A 97 14.65 -0.13 14.93
N ASP A 98 15.14 -1.33 14.60
CA ASP A 98 15.44 -2.37 15.61
C ASP A 98 16.61 -1.97 16.52
N ARG A 99 17.55 -1.17 16.00
CA ARG A 99 18.78 -0.78 16.72
C ARG A 99 18.65 0.54 17.47
N ILE A 100 18.07 1.54 16.83
CA ILE A 100 17.96 2.91 17.35
C ILE A 100 16.65 3.12 18.13
N GLY A 101 15.63 2.30 17.89
CA GLY A 101 14.27 2.47 18.39
C GLY A 101 13.29 2.88 17.29
N ARG A 102 12.01 2.61 17.51
CA ARG A 102 10.94 2.91 16.54
C ARG A 102 10.69 4.41 16.45
N LYS A 103 10.63 5.11 17.59
CA LYS A 103 10.24 6.53 17.65
C LYS A 103 11.21 7.44 16.88
N PRO A 104 12.54 7.37 17.08
CA PRO A 104 13.47 8.22 16.34
C PRO A 104 13.40 8.00 14.83
N VAL A 105 13.28 6.75 14.38
CA VAL A 105 13.22 6.42 12.96
C VAL A 105 11.94 6.95 12.31
N LEU A 106 10.78 6.75 12.95
CA LEU A 106 9.51 7.28 12.47
C LEU A 106 9.56 8.81 12.35
N MET A 107 10.09 9.49 13.36
CA MET A 107 10.23 10.95 13.37
C MET A 107 11.16 11.47 12.26
N ILE A 108 12.29 10.82 12.01
CA ILE A 108 13.20 11.17 10.91
C ILE A 108 12.49 11.02 9.56
N GLY A 109 11.76 9.91 9.36
CA GLY A 109 11.05 9.67 8.11
C GLY A 109 9.94 10.69 7.84
N MET A 110 9.25 11.16 8.89
CA MET A 110 8.25 12.23 8.77
C MET A 110 8.87 13.57 8.36
N VAL A 111 9.99 13.96 8.98
CA VAL A 111 10.72 15.18 8.60
C VAL A 111 11.18 15.08 7.15
N GLY A 112 11.71 13.93 6.75
CA GLY A 112 12.13 13.67 5.38
C GLY A 112 11.00 13.79 4.36
N THR A 113 9.84 13.21 4.67
CA THR A 113 8.63 13.29 3.83
C THR A 113 8.16 14.74 3.69
N MET A 114 8.10 15.47 4.81
CA MET A 114 7.70 16.88 4.84
C MET A 114 8.62 17.77 3.99
N LEU A 115 9.94 17.66 4.17
CA LEU A 115 10.92 18.44 3.40
C LEU A 115 10.89 18.10 1.92
N SER A 116 10.76 16.81 1.58
CA SER A 116 10.68 16.35 0.19
C SER A 116 9.46 16.90 -0.53
N MET A 117 8.30 16.96 0.15
CA MET A 117 7.09 17.56 -0.41
C MET A 117 7.21 19.08 -0.60
N LEU A 118 7.82 19.79 0.36
CA LEU A 118 8.07 21.23 0.20
C LEU A 118 9.01 21.51 -0.97
N PHE A 119 10.08 20.73 -1.13
CA PHE A 119 10.98 20.82 -2.28
C PHE A 119 10.30 20.48 -3.60
N PHE A 120 9.40 19.51 -3.60
CA PHE A 120 8.61 19.19 -4.79
C PHE A 120 7.71 20.37 -5.21
N GLY A 121 7.02 21.01 -4.26
CA GLY A 121 6.21 22.20 -4.53
C GLY A 121 7.00 23.42 -5.02
N LEU A 122 8.26 23.54 -4.62
CA LEU A 122 9.19 24.59 -5.06
C LEU A 122 9.96 24.23 -6.34
N SER A 123 9.70 23.07 -6.95
CA SER A 123 10.46 22.61 -8.11
C SER A 123 9.99 23.29 -9.39
N ARG A 124 10.94 23.80 -10.18
CA ARG A 124 10.72 24.38 -11.51
C ARG A 124 11.46 23.64 -12.63
N THR A 125 12.22 22.61 -12.26
CA THR A 125 13.00 21.80 -13.19
C THR A 125 12.68 20.33 -12.94
N PHE A 126 12.75 19.54 -14.00
CA PHE A 126 12.51 18.10 -13.91
C PHE A 126 13.49 17.43 -12.93
N THR A 127 14.76 17.84 -12.94
CA THR A 127 15.79 17.30 -12.02
C THR A 127 15.43 17.51 -10.55
N MET A 128 14.86 18.66 -10.18
CA MET A 128 14.45 18.91 -8.80
C MET A 128 13.24 18.05 -8.40
N LEU A 129 12.32 17.77 -9.33
CA LEU A 129 11.23 16.81 -9.11
C LEU A 129 11.76 15.40 -8.89
N VAL A 130 12.71 14.95 -9.72
CA VAL A 130 13.38 13.66 -9.57
C VAL A 130 14.07 13.54 -8.20
N ILE A 131 14.87 14.54 -7.82
CA ILE A 131 15.57 14.55 -6.53
C ILE A 131 14.59 14.52 -5.37
N SER A 132 13.55 15.36 -5.38
CA SER A 132 12.57 15.40 -4.31
C SER A 132 11.75 14.10 -4.20
N ARG A 133 11.46 13.41 -5.31
CA ARG A 133 10.82 12.09 -5.29
C ARG A 133 11.72 11.00 -4.72
N CYS A 134 12.97 10.95 -5.16
CA CYS A 134 13.96 10.02 -4.63
C CYS A 134 14.21 10.26 -3.13
N LEU A 135 14.27 11.52 -2.70
CA LEU A 135 14.41 11.89 -1.30
C LEU A 135 13.19 11.46 -0.47
N CYS A 136 11.99 11.63 -1.04
CA CYS A 136 10.75 11.17 -0.42
C CYS A 136 10.79 9.66 -0.20
N GLY A 137 11.05 8.85 -1.23
CA GLY A 137 11.09 7.39 -1.10
C GLY A 137 12.26 6.89 -0.22
N LEU A 138 13.44 7.52 -0.33
CA LEU A 138 14.60 7.24 0.52
C LEU A 138 14.28 7.43 2.01
N LEU A 139 13.59 8.51 2.37
CA LEU A 139 13.29 8.84 3.77
C LEU A 139 11.96 8.25 4.26
N ASN A 140 11.16 7.64 3.37
CA ASN A 140 9.86 7.09 3.71
C ASN A 140 9.91 5.57 4.01
N GLY A 141 10.76 5.16 4.95
CA GLY A 141 10.81 3.78 5.45
C GLY A 141 9.71 3.44 6.47
N ASN A 142 8.76 4.36 6.70
CA ASN A 142 7.85 4.32 7.83
C ASN A 142 6.86 3.15 7.76
N ILE A 143 6.48 2.66 6.58
CA ILE A 143 5.56 1.52 6.43
C ILE A 143 6.06 0.28 7.17
N GLY A 144 7.34 -0.06 6.95
CA GLY A 144 7.96 -1.23 7.56
C GLY A 144 8.00 -1.09 9.08
N VAL A 145 8.41 0.08 9.56
CA VAL A 145 8.51 0.39 11.00
C VAL A 145 7.13 0.39 11.67
N ILE A 146 6.12 0.99 11.05
CA ILE A 146 4.73 1.01 11.54
C ILE A 146 4.16 -0.41 11.68
N LYS A 147 4.38 -1.28 10.70
CA LYS A 147 3.93 -2.68 10.78
C LYS A 147 4.62 -3.43 11.91
N SER A 148 5.91 -3.20 12.11
CA SER A 148 6.67 -3.78 13.23
C SER A 148 6.17 -3.25 14.58
N THR A 149 5.99 -1.93 14.71
CA THR A 149 5.44 -1.29 15.91
C THR A 149 4.04 -1.80 16.22
N MET A 150 3.15 -1.93 15.23
CA MET A 150 1.82 -2.51 15.43
C MET A 150 1.93 -3.95 15.93
N GLY A 151 2.87 -4.73 15.39
CA GLY A 151 3.13 -6.10 15.84
C GLY A 151 3.63 -6.20 17.28
N GLU A 152 4.36 -5.19 17.77
CA GLU A 152 4.88 -5.08 19.15
C GLU A 152 3.82 -4.58 20.14
N LEU A 153 2.95 -3.67 19.72
CA LEU A 153 1.85 -3.14 20.54
C LEU A 153 0.67 -4.11 20.67
N THR A 154 0.65 -5.16 19.85
CA THR A 154 -0.45 -6.14 19.77
C THR A 154 0.01 -7.52 20.19
N ASP A 155 -0.91 -8.30 20.73
CA ASP A 155 -0.68 -9.69 21.10
C ASP A 155 -1.55 -10.64 20.26
N THR A 156 -1.44 -11.94 20.52
CA THR A 156 -2.21 -12.96 19.79
C THR A 156 -3.73 -12.81 19.90
N THR A 157 -4.24 -12.07 20.90
CA THR A 157 -5.68 -11.90 21.16
C THR A 157 -6.28 -10.70 20.44
N ASN A 158 -5.47 -9.70 20.07
CA ASN A 158 -5.96 -8.43 19.55
C ASN A 158 -5.29 -7.95 18.24
N ARG A 159 -4.25 -8.65 17.76
CA ARG A 159 -3.53 -8.32 16.52
C ARG A 159 -4.43 -8.26 15.29
N ALA A 160 -5.37 -9.19 15.12
CA ALA A 160 -6.25 -9.20 13.94
C ALA A 160 -7.07 -7.90 13.83
N ASP A 161 -7.64 -7.44 14.95
CA ASP A 161 -8.43 -6.22 15.00
C ASP A 161 -7.59 -4.98 14.69
N ALA A 162 -6.36 -4.92 15.19
CA ALA A 162 -5.46 -3.79 14.95
C ALA A 162 -5.00 -3.70 13.48
N PHE A 163 -4.65 -4.84 12.88
CA PHE A 163 -4.27 -4.90 11.46
C PHE A 163 -5.47 -4.66 10.53
N ALA A 164 -6.70 -4.96 10.96
CA ALA A 164 -7.92 -4.67 10.22
C ALA A 164 -8.20 -3.16 10.06
N LEU A 165 -7.61 -2.30 10.90
CA LEU A 165 -7.74 -0.83 10.80
C LEU A 165 -6.81 -0.22 9.74
N MET A 166 -5.74 -0.93 9.35
CA MET A 166 -4.74 -0.42 8.40
C MET A 166 -5.32 -0.07 7.01
N PRO A 167 -6.18 -0.91 6.38
CA PRO A 167 -6.78 -0.57 5.10
C PRO A 167 -7.71 0.65 5.14
N ALA A 168 -8.43 0.84 6.26
CA ALA A 168 -9.32 1.99 6.43
C ALA A 168 -8.54 3.33 6.46
N VAL A 169 -7.39 3.34 7.13
CA VAL A 169 -6.45 4.46 7.11
C VAL A 169 -5.96 4.77 5.70
N TRP A 170 -5.63 3.74 4.92
CA TRP A 170 -5.21 3.91 3.53
C TRP A 170 -6.30 4.56 2.68
N ALA A 171 -7.55 4.10 2.80
CA ALA A 171 -8.69 4.67 2.08
C ALA A 171 -8.92 6.15 2.44
N PHE A 172 -8.75 6.51 3.71
CA PHE A 172 -8.84 7.91 4.15
C PHE A 172 -7.76 8.77 3.48
N GLY A 173 -6.50 8.32 3.48
CA GLY A 173 -5.42 9.04 2.82
C GLY A 173 -5.59 9.15 1.30
N ALA A 174 -6.06 8.07 0.66
CA ALA A 174 -6.39 8.03 -0.76
C ALA A 174 -7.54 8.98 -1.15
N THR A 175 -8.40 9.32 -0.20
CA THR A 175 -9.46 10.33 -0.39
C THR A 175 -8.90 11.74 -0.20
N MET A 176 -8.20 11.98 0.91
CA MET A 176 -7.74 13.32 1.28
C MET A 176 -6.59 13.81 0.42
N GLY A 177 -5.67 12.94 0.01
CA GLY A 177 -4.52 13.28 -0.82
C GLY A 177 -4.94 14.02 -2.09
N PRO A 178 -5.68 13.38 -3.02
CA PRO A 178 -6.11 14.02 -4.26
C PRO A 178 -6.99 15.25 -4.06
N LEU A 179 -7.84 15.28 -3.01
CA LEU A 179 -8.63 16.47 -2.70
C LEU A 179 -7.72 17.66 -2.36
N MET A 180 -6.80 17.50 -1.41
CA MET A 180 -5.84 18.55 -1.04
C MET A 180 -4.95 18.95 -2.22
N GLY A 181 -4.49 17.97 -3.00
CA GLY A 181 -3.64 18.17 -4.16
C GLY A 181 -4.29 18.99 -5.27
N GLY A 182 -5.52 18.64 -5.61
CA GLY A 182 -6.27 19.29 -6.69
C GLY A 182 -6.83 20.65 -6.29
N THR A 183 -7.50 20.77 -5.14
CA THR A 183 -8.19 22.01 -4.75
C THR A 183 -7.25 23.17 -4.49
N LEU A 184 -6.02 22.87 -4.06
CA LEU A 184 -5.01 23.88 -3.73
C LEU A 184 -4.04 24.13 -4.89
N ALA A 185 -4.27 23.50 -6.05
CA ALA A 185 -3.47 23.74 -7.24
C ALA A 185 -3.80 25.11 -7.82
N ARG A 186 -2.77 25.84 -8.25
CA ARG A 186 -2.86 27.19 -8.85
C ARG A 186 -3.66 28.16 -7.96
N PRO A 187 -3.22 28.40 -6.72
CA PRO A 187 -3.97 29.21 -5.76
C PRO A 187 -4.16 30.66 -6.22
N ALA A 188 -3.25 31.20 -7.02
CA ALA A 188 -3.37 32.54 -7.62
C ALA A 188 -4.54 32.64 -8.63
N ASP A 189 -4.88 31.54 -9.31
CA ASP A 189 -5.99 31.49 -10.26
C ASP A 189 -7.31 31.17 -9.53
N GLN A 190 -7.24 30.30 -8.52
CA GLN A 190 -8.41 29.80 -7.79
C GLN A 190 -8.92 30.78 -6.71
N PHE A 191 -8.01 31.46 -6.00
CA PHE A 191 -8.35 32.43 -4.94
C PHE A 191 -7.56 33.73 -5.16
N PRO A 192 -7.90 34.50 -6.21
CA PRO A 192 -7.11 35.67 -6.64
C PRO A 192 -7.06 36.79 -5.60
N GLU A 193 -8.06 36.89 -4.71
CA GLU A 193 -8.10 37.89 -3.64
C GLU A 193 -7.11 37.59 -2.49
N VAL A 194 -6.84 36.30 -2.23
CA VAL A 194 -6.01 35.86 -1.10
C VAL A 194 -4.55 35.67 -1.53
N PHE A 195 -4.32 35.11 -2.72
CA PHE A 195 -2.98 34.74 -3.20
C PHE A 195 -2.47 35.66 -4.31
N THR A 196 -2.37 36.96 -4.02
CA THR A 196 -1.99 38.01 -4.98
C THR A 196 -0.49 38.06 -5.28
N ALA A 197 0.36 37.54 -4.38
CA ALA A 197 1.81 37.61 -4.51
C ALA A 197 2.34 36.83 -5.72
N LYS A 198 3.39 37.37 -6.37
CA LYS A 198 4.05 36.74 -7.54
C LYS A 198 4.51 35.30 -7.26
N PHE A 199 4.92 35.01 -6.03
CA PHE A 199 5.33 33.67 -5.60
C PHE A 199 4.32 32.57 -5.99
N TRP A 200 3.02 32.82 -5.86
CA TRP A 200 1.98 31.83 -6.17
C TRP A 200 1.79 31.57 -7.66
N ARG A 201 2.23 32.51 -8.51
CA ARG A 201 2.28 32.34 -9.97
C ARG A 201 3.55 31.63 -10.39
N ASP A 202 4.67 31.94 -9.74
CA ASP A 202 5.97 31.29 -9.99
C ASP A 202 6.00 29.84 -9.48
N TYR A 203 5.24 29.54 -8.41
CA TYR A 203 5.13 28.22 -7.76
C TYR A 203 3.67 27.77 -7.58
N PRO A 204 2.95 27.48 -8.67
CA PRO A 204 1.52 27.22 -8.64
C PRO A 204 1.10 25.96 -7.89
N TYR A 205 2.03 25.02 -7.65
CA TYR A 205 1.76 23.76 -6.94
C TYR A 205 2.39 23.70 -5.54
N PHE A 206 2.99 24.80 -5.07
CA PHE A 206 3.58 24.84 -3.73
C PHE A 206 2.52 24.62 -2.64
N LEU A 207 1.34 25.25 -2.76
CA LEU A 207 0.28 25.09 -1.77
C LEU A 207 -0.26 23.65 -1.72
N SER A 208 -0.46 23.01 -2.88
CA SER A 208 -0.84 21.60 -3.00
C SER A 208 0.14 20.66 -2.31
N ALA A 209 1.44 20.96 -2.35
CA ALA A 209 2.46 20.15 -1.69
C ALA A 209 2.66 20.52 -0.22
N ALA A 210 2.47 21.78 0.15
CA ALA A 210 2.62 22.28 1.51
C ALA A 210 1.48 21.82 2.43
N ALA A 211 0.25 21.69 1.93
CA ALA A 211 -0.88 21.29 2.77
C ALA A 211 -0.73 19.87 3.37
N PRO A 212 -0.37 18.81 2.60
CA PRO A 212 0.02 17.53 3.16
C PRO A 212 1.15 17.65 4.20
N SER A 213 2.17 18.46 3.91
CA SER A 213 3.30 18.71 4.83
C SER A 213 2.87 19.32 6.16
N VAL A 214 1.86 20.20 6.19
CA VAL A 214 1.30 20.77 7.41
C VAL A 214 0.57 19.69 8.23
N VAL A 215 -0.17 18.80 7.58
CA VAL A 215 -0.81 17.65 8.25
C VAL A 215 0.25 16.72 8.86
N VAL A 216 1.31 16.41 8.10
CA VAL A 216 2.45 15.63 8.59
C VAL A 216 3.12 16.33 9.77
N LEU A 217 3.31 17.65 9.72
CA LEU A 217 3.89 18.41 10.83
C LEU A 217 3.04 18.33 12.11
N ALA A 218 1.71 18.45 11.98
CA ALA A 218 0.80 18.31 13.12
C ALA A 218 0.90 16.90 13.74
N ILE A 219 0.92 15.86 12.92
CA ILE A 219 1.08 14.47 13.37
C ILE A 219 2.48 14.23 13.94
N PHE A 220 3.52 14.88 13.41
CA PHE A 220 4.89 14.80 13.91
C PHE A 220 5.00 15.37 15.32
N ILE A 221 4.42 16.55 15.55
CA ILE A 221 4.38 17.18 16.88
C ILE A 221 3.62 16.28 17.85
N PHE A 222 2.43 15.81 17.46
CA PHE A 222 1.61 14.92 18.29
C PHE A 222 2.34 13.61 18.63
N THR A 223 2.97 12.97 17.64
CA THR A 223 3.77 11.75 17.84
C THR A 223 4.97 12.02 18.75
N GLY A 224 5.68 13.11 18.54
CA GLY A 224 6.82 13.49 19.38
C GLY A 224 6.46 13.61 20.86
N LEU A 225 5.28 14.16 21.16
CA LEU A 225 4.79 14.37 22.52
C LEU A 225 4.22 13.10 23.17
N TYR A 226 3.43 12.31 22.45
CA TYR A 226 2.62 11.23 23.04
C TYR A 226 3.08 9.81 22.72
N PHE A 227 3.85 9.62 21.65
CA PHE A 227 4.32 8.29 21.25
C PHE A 227 5.41 7.81 22.21
N LYS A 228 5.28 6.60 22.73
CA LYS A 228 6.26 5.99 23.64
C LYS A 228 7.12 5.02 22.85
N GLU A 229 8.42 4.98 23.16
CA GLU A 229 9.33 4.04 22.52
C GLU A 229 8.93 2.61 22.89
N THR A 230 8.82 1.73 21.88
CA THR A 230 8.43 0.33 22.06
C THR A 230 9.63 -0.59 22.18
N VAL A 231 10.78 -0.21 21.60
CA VAL A 231 12.02 -0.98 21.69
C VAL A 231 12.76 -0.60 22.98
N THR A 232 12.73 -1.47 23.99
CA THR A 232 13.58 -1.33 25.18
C THR A 232 15.00 -1.76 24.83
N TRP A 233 15.91 -0.80 24.65
CA TRP A 233 17.33 -1.09 24.52
C TRP A 233 17.86 -1.76 25.80
N LYS A 234 18.39 -2.99 25.67
CA LYS A 234 19.20 -3.63 26.72
C LYS A 234 20.65 -3.67 26.26
N PRO A 235 21.60 -3.06 27.00
CA PRO A 235 23.01 -3.15 26.65
C PRO A 235 23.47 -4.62 26.67
N SER A 236 24.28 -4.98 25.69
CA SER A 236 24.80 -6.34 25.44
C SER A 236 25.65 -6.96 26.56
N SER A 237 25.76 -6.32 27.73
CA SER A 237 26.58 -6.81 28.86
C SER A 237 25.93 -7.95 29.65
N ASP A 238 24.66 -8.28 29.40
CA ASP A 238 23.93 -9.32 30.16
C ASP A 238 23.88 -10.68 29.43
N GLN A 239 24.22 -10.74 28.14
CA GLN A 239 24.32 -12.02 27.42
C GLN A 239 25.63 -12.77 27.71
N SER A 240 26.70 -12.07 28.14
CA SER A 240 27.97 -12.71 28.48
C SER A 240 27.99 -13.38 29.86
N LYS A 241 26.99 -13.12 30.72
CA LYS A 241 26.89 -13.71 32.06
C LYS A 241 26.09 -15.01 32.11
N ARG A 242 25.35 -15.38 31.05
CA ARG A 242 24.62 -16.67 30.98
C ARG A 242 25.46 -17.86 30.49
N GLY A 243 26.73 -17.65 30.13
CA GLY A 243 27.61 -18.67 29.54
C GLY A 243 28.62 -19.34 30.48
N ARG A 244 28.59 -19.10 31.80
CA ARG A 244 29.53 -19.75 32.73
C ARG A 244 28.80 -20.28 33.97
N SER A 245 28.36 -21.53 33.90
CA SER A 245 28.19 -22.37 35.08
C SER A 245 29.27 -23.47 35.05
N PRO A 246 29.88 -23.86 36.19
CA PRO A 246 30.92 -24.88 36.22
C PRO A 246 30.32 -26.25 35.92
N SER A 247 31.09 -27.05 35.18
CA SER A 247 30.83 -28.45 34.88
C SER A 247 30.75 -29.33 36.14
N SER A 248 29.65 -30.07 36.30
CA SER A 248 29.67 -31.38 36.96
C SER A 248 28.39 -32.18 36.68
N SER A 249 28.61 -33.45 36.33
CA SER A 249 27.70 -34.61 36.31
C SER A 249 26.50 -34.61 35.36
N SER A 250 26.67 -35.46 34.34
CA SER A 250 25.69 -36.27 33.60
C SER A 250 24.34 -36.51 34.26
N ASP A 251 23.27 -36.07 33.59
CA ASP A 251 22.01 -36.82 33.46
C ASP A 251 21.29 -36.43 32.17
N THR A 252 20.97 -37.43 31.35
CA THR A 252 20.29 -37.30 30.07
C THR A 252 18.83 -36.92 30.30
N THR A 253 18.53 -35.62 30.32
CA THR A 253 17.15 -35.13 30.26
C THR A 253 16.87 -34.71 28.81
N ILE A 254 15.98 -35.43 28.13
CA ILE A 254 15.46 -35.05 26.81
C ILE A 254 14.65 -33.76 27.03
N THR A 255 15.26 -32.61 26.73
CA THR A 255 14.53 -31.34 26.64
C THR A 255 13.64 -31.37 25.40
N PRO A 256 12.36 -30.94 25.50
CA PRO A 256 11.54 -30.77 24.31
C PRO A 256 12.21 -29.71 23.43
N GLU A 257 12.57 -30.15 22.23
CA GLU A 257 13.23 -29.38 21.20
C GLU A 257 12.44 -28.09 20.94
N HIS A 258 12.94 -26.94 21.40
CA HIS A 258 12.42 -25.65 20.96
C HIS A 258 12.61 -25.56 19.45
N PRO A 259 11.56 -25.49 18.62
CA PRO A 259 11.73 -25.41 17.18
C PRO A 259 12.49 -24.12 16.82
N PRO A 260 13.37 -24.16 15.80
CA PRO A 260 14.40 -23.14 15.57
C PRO A 260 13.82 -21.72 15.41
N ALA A 261 14.56 -20.74 15.96
CA ALA A 261 14.11 -19.38 16.21
C ALA A 261 13.90 -18.49 14.96
N HIS A 262 14.30 -18.91 13.77
CA HIS A 262 14.14 -18.13 12.53
C HIS A 262 13.88 -19.07 11.36
N VAL A 263 12.74 -18.92 10.67
CA VAL A 263 12.50 -19.64 9.41
C VAL A 263 13.42 -19.00 8.36
N PRO A 264 14.37 -19.74 7.77
CA PRO A 264 15.25 -19.19 6.74
C PRO A 264 14.41 -18.73 5.54
N LEU A 265 14.84 -17.66 4.86
CA LEU A 265 14.10 -17.05 3.73
C LEU A 265 13.76 -18.07 2.63
N SER A 266 14.64 -19.05 2.42
CA SER A 266 14.43 -20.16 1.47
C SER A 266 13.29 -21.10 1.88
N GLY A 267 13.03 -21.27 3.18
CA GLY A 267 11.92 -22.05 3.71
C GLY A 267 10.55 -21.37 3.58
N LEU A 268 10.52 -20.09 3.20
CA LEU A 268 9.29 -19.33 2.92
C LEU A 268 8.85 -19.43 1.45
N LEU A 269 9.67 -20.01 0.57
CA LEU A 269 9.37 -20.17 -0.85
C LEU A 269 8.51 -21.43 -1.10
N THR A 270 7.43 -21.56 -0.34
CA THR A 270 6.44 -22.63 -0.53
C THR A 270 5.46 -22.23 -1.62
N PHE A 271 4.86 -23.23 -2.29
CA PHE A 271 3.88 -22.99 -3.34
C PHE A 271 2.72 -22.06 -2.91
N PRO A 272 2.08 -22.24 -1.72
CA PRO A 272 1.05 -21.33 -1.22
C PRO A 272 1.48 -19.87 -1.11
N ILE A 273 2.70 -19.63 -0.62
CA ILE A 273 3.25 -18.28 -0.47
C ILE A 273 3.54 -17.68 -1.85
N ILE A 274 4.22 -18.43 -2.72
CA ILE A 274 4.60 -17.96 -4.06
C ILE A 274 3.36 -17.57 -4.86
N ILE A 275 2.32 -18.41 -4.90
CA ILE A 275 1.12 -18.11 -5.69
C ILE A 275 0.33 -16.92 -5.12
N SER A 276 0.28 -16.77 -3.79
CA SER A 276 -0.37 -15.65 -3.13
C SER A 276 0.39 -14.34 -3.38
N ILE A 277 1.72 -14.36 -3.26
CA ILE A 277 2.56 -13.19 -3.55
C ILE A 277 2.50 -12.83 -5.04
N ALA A 278 2.54 -13.81 -5.95
CA ALA A 278 2.45 -13.54 -7.38
C ALA A 278 1.13 -12.86 -7.76
N ASN A 279 0.01 -13.33 -7.20
CA ASN A 279 -1.29 -12.67 -7.38
C ASN A 279 -1.33 -11.26 -6.78
N TYR A 280 -0.68 -11.05 -5.63
CA TYR A 280 -0.59 -9.73 -5.01
C TYR A 280 0.22 -8.74 -5.86
N VAL A 281 1.34 -9.22 -6.42
CA VAL A 281 2.19 -8.47 -7.35
C VAL A 281 1.42 -8.09 -8.61
N ALA A 282 0.69 -9.02 -9.22
CA ALA A 282 -0.12 -8.76 -10.40
C ALA A 282 -1.24 -7.73 -10.12
N LEU A 283 -1.95 -7.88 -8.99
CA LEU A 283 -2.96 -6.90 -8.57
C LEU A 283 -2.35 -5.51 -8.35
N ALA A 284 -1.21 -5.44 -7.64
CA ALA A 284 -0.56 -4.18 -7.33
C ALA A 284 -0.04 -3.47 -8.59
N PHE A 285 0.49 -4.23 -9.56
CA PHE A 285 0.89 -3.70 -10.86
C PHE A 285 -0.32 -3.12 -11.62
N LEU A 286 -1.42 -3.86 -11.74
CA LEU A 286 -2.61 -3.36 -12.45
C LEU A 286 -3.22 -2.14 -11.77
N ASN A 287 -3.35 -2.15 -10.45
CA ASN A 287 -3.93 -1.04 -9.69
C ASN A 287 -3.08 0.23 -9.81
N ILE A 288 -1.76 0.13 -9.63
CA ILE A 288 -0.90 1.32 -9.71
C ILE A 288 -0.85 1.88 -11.13
N SER A 289 -0.91 1.01 -12.16
CA SER A 289 -0.97 1.44 -13.55
C SER A 289 -2.27 2.17 -13.86
N VAL A 290 -3.42 1.71 -13.35
CA VAL A 290 -4.67 2.48 -13.48
C VAL A 290 -4.58 3.81 -12.74
N ASN A 291 -4.06 3.83 -11.52
CA ASN A 291 -3.94 5.06 -10.73
C ASN A 291 -3.03 6.12 -11.38
N ALA A 292 -2.05 5.70 -12.18
CA ALA A 292 -1.21 6.59 -12.99
C ALA A 292 -1.90 7.02 -14.29
N LEU A 293 -2.55 6.08 -14.98
CA LEU A 293 -3.25 6.32 -16.26
C LEU A 293 -4.48 7.21 -16.11
N LEU A 294 -5.23 7.08 -15.01
CA LEU A 294 -6.48 7.80 -14.78
C LEU A 294 -6.32 9.33 -14.76
N PRO A 295 -5.45 9.93 -13.91
CA PRO A 295 -5.22 11.37 -13.93
C PRO A 295 -4.51 11.84 -15.21
N LEU A 296 -3.65 11.02 -15.82
CA LEU A 296 -3.04 11.34 -17.11
C LEU A 296 -4.12 11.47 -18.19
N PHE A 297 -5.01 10.48 -18.30
CA PHE A 297 -6.14 10.50 -19.22
C PHE A 297 -7.05 11.71 -19.00
N PHE A 298 -7.33 12.05 -17.74
CA PHE A 298 -8.13 13.24 -17.44
C PHE A 298 -7.45 14.54 -17.86
N HIS A 299 -6.12 14.64 -17.71
CA HIS A 299 -5.36 15.83 -18.08
C HIS A 299 -5.19 16.01 -19.59
N MET A 300 -4.91 14.94 -20.33
CA MET A 300 -4.53 15.02 -21.74
C MET A 300 -5.60 15.70 -22.63
N PRO A 301 -5.22 16.42 -23.71
CA PRO A 301 -6.18 17.02 -24.62
C PRO A 301 -7.14 16.01 -25.23
N ILE A 302 -8.33 16.50 -25.59
CA ILE A 302 -9.37 15.70 -26.23
C ILE A 302 -8.87 15.12 -27.57
N GLU A 303 -8.07 15.87 -28.32
CA GLU A 303 -7.50 15.42 -29.60
C GLU A 303 -6.57 14.21 -29.42
N LEU A 304 -5.76 14.22 -28.37
CA LEU A 304 -4.87 13.12 -27.99
C LEU A 304 -5.58 12.01 -27.22
N GLY A 305 -6.89 12.15 -27.02
CA GLY A 305 -7.76 11.13 -26.45
C GLY A 305 -8.00 11.23 -24.95
N GLY A 306 -7.63 12.34 -24.29
CA GLY A 306 -8.00 12.62 -22.91
C GLY A 306 -9.26 13.48 -22.77
N LEU A 307 -9.39 14.17 -21.63
CA LEU A 307 -10.55 15.01 -21.30
C LEU A 307 -10.23 16.51 -21.08
N ASN A 308 -8.95 16.91 -21.11
CA ASN A 308 -8.49 18.28 -20.87
C ASN A 308 -9.05 18.89 -19.56
N LEU A 309 -9.08 18.10 -18.48
CA LEU A 309 -9.58 18.53 -17.18
C LEU A 309 -8.51 19.27 -16.38
N HIS A 310 -8.96 20.30 -15.67
CA HIS A 310 -8.13 21.01 -14.71
C HIS A 310 -7.86 20.15 -13.44
N PRO A 311 -6.67 20.25 -12.83
CA PRO A 311 -6.30 19.59 -11.58
C PRO A 311 -7.31 19.63 -10.44
N VAL A 312 -8.07 20.71 -10.28
CA VAL A 312 -9.11 20.83 -9.25
C VAL A 312 -10.18 19.76 -9.46
N LEU A 313 -10.66 19.62 -10.70
CA LEU A 313 -11.68 18.65 -11.04
C LEU A 313 -11.13 17.22 -11.01
N ILE A 314 -9.89 17.01 -11.44
CA ILE A 314 -9.19 15.72 -11.28
C ILE A 314 -9.12 15.34 -9.80
N GLY A 315 -8.79 16.29 -8.92
CA GLY A 315 -8.76 16.10 -7.48
C GLY A 315 -10.11 15.71 -6.89
N TYR A 316 -11.20 16.33 -7.34
CA TYR A 316 -12.56 15.94 -6.92
C TYR A 316 -12.96 14.55 -7.41
N VAL A 317 -12.65 14.21 -8.66
CA VAL A 317 -12.96 12.90 -9.24
C VAL A 317 -12.17 11.80 -8.53
N MET A 318 -10.88 12.02 -8.27
CA MET A 318 -10.04 11.08 -7.52
C MET A 318 -10.40 11.03 -6.02
N GLY A 319 -10.81 12.14 -5.43
CA GLY A 319 -11.34 12.18 -4.07
C GLY A 319 -12.64 11.39 -3.93
N PHE A 320 -13.56 11.54 -4.88
CA PHE A 320 -14.76 10.70 -4.98
C PHE A 320 -14.40 9.24 -5.16
N TYR A 321 -13.35 8.95 -5.95
CA TYR A 321 -12.84 7.60 -6.10
C TYR A 321 -12.42 6.99 -4.75
N GLY A 322 -11.54 7.67 -4.01
CA GLY A 322 -11.09 7.21 -2.69
C GLY A 322 -12.22 7.03 -1.68
N ALA A 323 -13.14 8.00 -1.59
CA ALA A 323 -14.29 7.95 -0.69
C ALA A 323 -15.26 6.82 -1.05
N GLY A 324 -15.49 6.63 -2.35
CA GLY A 324 -16.34 5.58 -2.90
C GLY A 324 -15.78 4.19 -2.63
N THR A 325 -14.48 3.97 -2.85
CA THR A 325 -13.80 2.71 -2.49
C THR A 325 -13.95 2.43 -0.99
N GLY A 326 -13.62 3.40 -0.12
CA GLY A 326 -13.70 3.21 1.33
C GLY A 326 -15.12 2.85 1.79
N SER A 327 -16.11 3.57 1.29
CA SER A 327 -17.53 3.31 1.58
C SER A 327 -17.95 1.93 1.07
N PHE A 328 -17.57 1.57 -0.16
CA PHE A 328 -17.90 0.28 -0.75
C PHE A 328 -17.31 -0.88 0.06
N GLN A 329 -16.05 -0.77 0.49
CA GLN A 329 -15.41 -1.79 1.32
C GLN A 329 -16.12 -1.96 2.67
N ILE A 330 -16.45 -0.85 3.36
CA ILE A 330 -17.12 -0.89 4.66
C ILE A 330 -18.49 -1.58 4.56
N PHE A 331 -19.29 -1.26 3.54
CA PHE A 331 -20.66 -1.77 3.44
C PHE A 331 -20.77 -3.13 2.77
N PHE A 332 -19.92 -3.46 1.79
CA PHE A 332 -20.13 -4.61 0.91
C PHE A 332 -19.08 -5.72 1.05
N PHE A 333 -17.82 -5.42 1.41
CA PHE A 333 -16.73 -6.41 1.37
C PHE A 333 -17.04 -7.70 2.16
N ALA A 334 -17.34 -7.57 3.45
CA ALA A 334 -17.64 -8.73 4.31
C ALA A 334 -18.93 -9.48 3.90
N ARG A 335 -19.89 -8.79 3.28
CA ARG A 335 -21.12 -9.42 2.77
C ARG A 335 -20.84 -10.23 1.50
N LEU A 336 -20.05 -9.66 0.59
CA LEU A 336 -19.65 -10.29 -0.66
C LEU A 336 -18.78 -11.54 -0.41
N VAL A 337 -17.76 -11.41 0.45
CA VAL A 337 -16.87 -12.54 0.78
C VAL A 337 -17.61 -13.68 1.46
N ARG A 338 -18.51 -13.40 2.42
CA ARG A 338 -19.32 -14.45 3.07
C ARG A 338 -20.29 -15.13 2.12
N ARG A 339 -20.86 -14.41 1.15
CA ARG A 339 -21.87 -14.95 0.23
C ARG A 339 -21.27 -15.73 -0.94
N TYR A 340 -20.15 -15.25 -1.50
CA TYR A 340 -19.58 -15.78 -2.73
C TYR A 340 -18.21 -16.43 -2.56
N GLY A 341 -17.59 -16.29 -1.40
CA GLY A 341 -16.26 -16.80 -1.08
C GLY A 341 -15.12 -15.90 -1.58
N THR A 342 -13.98 -15.95 -0.88
CA THR A 342 -12.79 -15.13 -1.16
C THR A 342 -12.29 -15.26 -2.60
N ARG A 343 -12.17 -16.50 -3.09
CA ARG A 343 -11.63 -16.78 -4.42
C ARG A 343 -12.44 -16.11 -5.53
N ASN A 344 -13.76 -16.24 -5.47
CA ASN A 344 -14.64 -15.74 -6.52
C ASN A 344 -14.67 -14.21 -6.52
N ILE A 345 -14.74 -13.59 -5.35
CA ILE A 345 -14.63 -12.13 -5.23
C ILE A 345 -13.30 -11.64 -5.79
N PHE A 346 -12.18 -12.29 -5.46
CA PHE A 346 -10.87 -11.93 -6.01
C PHE A 346 -10.86 -12.01 -7.54
N ILE A 347 -11.31 -13.14 -8.12
CA ILE A 347 -11.34 -13.33 -9.59
C ILE A 347 -12.23 -12.29 -10.26
N TRP A 348 -13.44 -12.03 -9.74
CA TRP A 348 -14.34 -11.03 -10.30
C TRP A 348 -13.78 -9.61 -10.19
N SER A 349 -13.08 -9.30 -9.10
CA SER A 349 -12.45 -8.00 -8.89
C SER A 349 -11.25 -7.79 -9.81
N VAL A 350 -10.45 -8.82 -10.07
CA VAL A 350 -9.40 -8.75 -11.10
C VAL A 350 -10.02 -8.66 -12.50
N ALA A 351 -11.15 -9.34 -12.74
CA ALA A 351 -11.83 -9.32 -14.03
C ALA A 351 -12.43 -7.94 -14.34
N SER A 352 -12.79 -7.13 -13.34
CA SER A 352 -13.35 -5.80 -13.56
C SER A 352 -12.36 -4.80 -14.18
N PHE A 353 -11.05 -5.07 -14.14
CA PHE A 353 -10.05 -4.29 -14.88
C PHE A 353 -10.27 -4.34 -16.40
N ILE A 354 -10.77 -5.45 -16.95
CA ILE A 354 -11.03 -5.59 -18.40
C ILE A 354 -12.02 -4.54 -18.88
N PRO A 355 -13.27 -4.49 -18.38
CA PRO A 355 -14.20 -3.44 -18.78
C PRO A 355 -13.71 -2.05 -18.37
N ALA A 356 -12.99 -1.90 -17.25
CA ALA A 356 -12.44 -0.60 -16.85
C ALA A 356 -11.46 -0.04 -17.90
N PHE A 357 -10.50 -0.84 -18.37
CA PHE A 357 -9.56 -0.42 -19.42
C PHE A 357 -10.24 -0.19 -20.77
N MET A 358 -11.22 -1.02 -21.14
CA MET A 358 -11.94 -0.88 -22.42
C MET A 358 -12.88 0.33 -22.44
N LEU A 359 -13.30 0.85 -21.28
CA LEU A 359 -14.10 2.06 -21.20
C LEU A 359 -13.30 3.33 -21.48
N PHE A 360 -11.97 3.37 -21.26
CA PHE A 360 -11.16 4.56 -21.55
C PHE A 360 -11.24 4.99 -23.04
N PRO A 361 -11.01 4.09 -24.03
CA PRO A 361 -11.23 4.42 -25.44
C PRO A 361 -12.66 4.87 -25.72
N LEU A 362 -13.67 4.24 -25.10
CA LEU A 362 -15.07 4.62 -25.31
C LEU A 362 -15.34 6.05 -24.83
N VAL A 363 -14.88 6.40 -23.63
CA VAL A 363 -14.96 7.77 -23.08
C VAL A 363 -14.28 8.76 -24.04
N SER A 364 -13.09 8.41 -24.53
CA SER A 364 -12.32 9.22 -25.46
C SER A 364 -13.06 9.47 -26.78
N LEU A 365 -13.67 8.43 -27.37
CA LEU A 365 -14.43 8.55 -28.62
C LEU A 365 -15.68 9.43 -28.45
N VAL A 366 -16.40 9.29 -27.34
CA VAL A 366 -17.55 10.15 -27.02
C VAL A 366 -17.10 11.59 -26.81
N ALA A 367 -15.99 11.81 -26.09
CA ALA A 367 -15.45 13.15 -25.86
C ALA A 367 -14.97 13.83 -27.15
N LYS A 368 -14.33 13.09 -28.07
CA LYS A 368 -13.91 13.62 -29.38
C LYS A 368 -15.08 14.02 -30.28
N SER A 369 -16.20 13.30 -30.19
CA SER A 369 -17.35 13.53 -31.06
C SER A 369 -18.33 14.58 -30.52
N TRP A 370 -18.51 14.65 -29.20
CA TRP A 370 -19.55 15.48 -28.57
C TRP A 370 -19.02 16.40 -27.47
N GLY A 371 -17.70 16.47 -27.28
CA GLY A 371 -17.09 17.17 -26.14
C GLY A 371 -17.36 16.48 -24.80
N VAL A 372 -16.93 17.12 -23.71
CA VAL A 372 -17.17 16.64 -22.35
C VAL A 372 -18.62 16.92 -21.94
N ASN A 373 -19.52 16.00 -22.29
CA ASN A 373 -20.95 16.07 -21.98
C ASN A 373 -21.34 15.14 -20.80
N TRP A 374 -22.64 15.08 -20.47
CA TRP A 374 -23.13 14.21 -19.39
C TRP A 374 -22.85 12.72 -19.65
N GLY A 375 -22.83 12.27 -20.91
CA GLY A 375 -22.53 10.90 -21.30
C GLY A 375 -21.09 10.50 -20.96
N VAL A 376 -20.13 11.41 -21.17
CA VAL A 376 -18.73 11.25 -20.72
C VAL A 376 -18.68 11.03 -19.21
N TRP A 377 -19.41 11.83 -18.43
CA TRP A 377 -19.44 11.70 -16.97
C TRP A 377 -20.08 10.40 -16.49
N VAL A 378 -21.11 9.89 -17.18
CA VAL A 378 -21.69 8.57 -16.89
C VAL A 378 -20.67 7.46 -17.12
N LEU A 379 -19.92 7.52 -18.21
CA LEU A 379 -18.86 6.55 -18.50
C LEU A 379 -17.69 6.65 -17.52
N VAL A 380 -17.29 7.87 -17.13
CA VAL A 380 -16.28 8.08 -16.07
C VAL A 380 -16.76 7.50 -14.75
N PHE A 381 -18.02 7.75 -14.35
CA PHE A 381 -18.60 7.15 -13.15
C PHE A 381 -18.60 5.62 -13.22
N LEU A 382 -18.91 5.04 -14.38
CA LEU A 382 -18.85 3.59 -14.58
C LEU A 382 -17.42 3.04 -14.41
N ILE A 383 -16.41 3.74 -14.93
CA ILE A 383 -14.99 3.39 -14.67
C ILE A 383 -14.74 3.42 -13.17
N LEU A 384 -15.05 4.51 -12.48
CA LEU A 384 -14.81 4.62 -11.03
C LEU A 384 -15.53 3.53 -10.23
N PHE A 385 -16.76 3.20 -10.60
CA PHE A 385 -17.53 2.13 -9.96
C PHE A 385 -16.88 0.76 -10.13
N LEU A 386 -16.34 0.47 -11.32
CA LEU A 386 -15.56 -0.76 -11.55
C LEU A 386 -14.27 -0.77 -10.71
N LEU A 387 -13.66 0.39 -10.48
CA LEU A 387 -12.49 0.53 -9.63
C LEU A 387 -12.82 0.35 -8.13
N PHE A 388 -13.99 0.79 -7.65
CA PHE A 388 -14.46 0.47 -6.29
C PHE A 388 -14.50 -1.03 -6.04
N PHE A 389 -15.04 -1.76 -7.02
CA PHE A 389 -15.14 -3.20 -6.95
C PHE A 389 -13.77 -3.86 -7.03
N MET A 390 -12.90 -3.38 -7.93
CA MET A 390 -11.53 -3.84 -8.08
C MET A 390 -10.75 -3.78 -6.75
N ASP A 391 -10.84 -2.68 -6.00
CA ASP A 391 -10.11 -2.50 -4.74
C ASP A 391 -10.47 -3.54 -3.67
N THR A 392 -11.62 -4.22 -3.77
CA THR A 392 -11.95 -5.34 -2.88
C THR A 392 -11.02 -6.56 -3.04
N ALA A 393 -10.29 -6.64 -4.15
CA ALA A 393 -9.24 -7.64 -4.38
C ALA A 393 -8.11 -7.54 -3.34
N TYR A 394 -7.79 -6.34 -2.85
CA TYR A 394 -6.75 -6.17 -1.83
C TYR A 394 -7.11 -6.86 -0.51
N GLY A 395 -8.39 -6.79 -0.10
CA GLY A 395 -8.87 -7.51 1.08
C GLY A 395 -8.77 -9.02 0.90
N CYS A 396 -9.13 -9.53 -0.28
CA CYS A 396 -9.08 -10.97 -0.58
C CYS A 396 -7.64 -11.51 -0.63
N ILE A 397 -6.73 -10.79 -1.30
CA ILE A 397 -5.35 -11.26 -1.41
C ILE A 397 -4.59 -11.15 -0.10
N PHE A 398 -4.91 -10.17 0.74
CA PHE A 398 -4.32 -10.07 2.08
C PHE A 398 -4.69 -11.27 2.96
N MET A 399 -5.93 -11.76 2.85
CA MET A 399 -6.35 -13.01 3.51
C MET A 399 -5.55 -14.21 2.99
N TYR A 400 -5.39 -14.35 1.67
CA TYR A 400 -4.58 -15.44 1.09
C TYR A 400 -3.10 -15.40 1.52
N VAL A 401 -2.46 -14.22 1.51
CA VAL A 401 -1.09 -14.05 1.98
C VAL A 401 -0.97 -14.41 3.46
N THR A 402 -1.96 -14.02 4.27
CA THR A 402 -1.99 -14.32 5.71
C THR A 402 -2.12 -15.82 5.99
N GLU A 403 -3.05 -16.50 5.32
CA GLU A 403 -3.29 -17.95 5.48
C GLU A 403 -2.20 -18.82 4.83
N SER A 404 -1.46 -18.28 3.85
CA SER A 404 -0.34 -19.00 3.23
C SER A 404 0.88 -19.14 4.14
N ALA A 405 0.95 -18.39 5.25
CA ALA A 405 2.06 -18.42 6.17
C ALA A 405 2.04 -19.72 7.00
N PRO A 406 3.13 -20.54 6.97
CA PRO A 406 3.16 -21.85 7.64
C PRO A 406 2.87 -21.78 9.14
N ASN A 407 3.33 -20.71 9.79
CA ASN A 407 3.15 -20.48 11.21
C ASN A 407 2.86 -19.00 11.49
N ARG A 408 2.13 -18.70 12.58
CA ARG A 408 1.90 -17.32 13.03
C ARG A 408 3.20 -16.52 13.28
N ARG A 409 4.33 -17.22 13.52
CA ARG A 409 5.67 -16.62 13.67
C ARG A 409 6.31 -16.22 12.34
N SER A 410 6.00 -16.89 11.24
CA SER A 410 6.51 -16.55 9.90
C SER A 410 5.68 -15.47 9.19
N LEU A 411 4.47 -15.16 9.68
CA LEU A 411 3.55 -14.19 9.08
C LEU A 411 4.21 -12.82 8.82
N GLY A 412 5.05 -12.35 9.73
CA GLY A 412 5.79 -11.10 9.55
C GLY A 412 6.79 -11.16 8.39
N ALA A 413 7.51 -12.27 8.26
CA ALA A 413 8.47 -12.49 7.17
C ALA A 413 7.75 -12.67 5.82
N THR A 414 6.64 -13.40 5.79
CA THR A 414 5.78 -13.54 4.59
C THR A 414 5.24 -12.19 4.12
N ASN A 415 4.70 -11.38 5.05
CA ASN A 415 4.22 -10.03 4.73
C ASN A 415 5.35 -9.09 4.31
N GLY A 416 6.55 -9.22 4.90
CA GLY A 416 7.74 -8.48 4.50
C GLY A 416 8.14 -8.79 3.06
N LEU A 417 8.30 -10.08 2.73
CA LEU A 417 8.62 -10.55 1.38
C LEU A 417 7.57 -10.07 0.36
N ALA A 418 6.28 -10.28 0.68
CA ALA A 418 5.18 -9.84 -0.16
C ALA A 418 5.23 -8.33 -0.42
N GLN A 419 5.44 -7.52 0.63
CA GLN A 419 5.51 -6.07 0.51
C GLN A 419 6.69 -5.63 -0.35
N THR A 420 7.88 -6.23 -0.19
CA THR A 420 9.05 -5.88 -0.99
C THR A 420 8.82 -6.15 -2.48
N THR A 421 8.27 -7.33 -2.83
CA THR A 421 7.96 -7.65 -4.23
C THR A 421 6.87 -6.76 -4.80
N VAL A 422 5.86 -6.41 -3.99
CA VAL A 422 4.79 -5.48 -4.39
C VAL A 422 5.31 -4.06 -4.60
N SER A 423 6.18 -3.54 -3.74
CA SER A 423 6.80 -2.23 -3.92
C SER A 423 7.63 -2.17 -5.21
N MET A 424 8.31 -3.26 -5.59
CA MET A 424 9.00 -3.35 -6.88
C MET A 424 8.03 -3.25 -8.07
N ALA A 425 6.89 -3.94 -8.00
CA ALA A 425 5.86 -3.81 -9.04
C ALA A 425 5.27 -2.39 -9.10
N ARG A 426 5.10 -1.75 -7.93
CA ARG A 426 4.67 -0.34 -7.84
C ARG A 426 5.70 0.64 -8.41
N ALA A 427 6.98 0.30 -8.37
CA ALA A 427 8.04 1.08 -9.00
C ALA A 427 8.05 0.95 -10.54
N ILE A 428 7.53 -0.13 -11.11
CA ILE A 428 7.53 -0.35 -12.57
C ILE A 428 6.22 0.11 -13.20
N GLY A 429 5.10 -0.08 -12.49
CA GLY A 429 3.74 0.10 -13.04
C GLY A 429 3.46 1.48 -13.64
N PRO A 430 3.68 2.60 -12.94
CA PRO A 430 3.42 3.93 -13.48
C PRO A 430 4.27 4.23 -14.71
N ALA A 431 5.60 4.10 -14.61
CA ALA A 431 6.51 4.36 -15.72
C ALA A 431 6.17 3.52 -16.94
N LEU A 432 5.87 2.22 -16.77
CA LEU A 432 5.49 1.37 -17.89
C LEU A 432 4.14 1.79 -18.51
N SER A 433 3.11 1.96 -17.69
CA SER A 433 1.75 2.24 -18.18
C SER A 433 1.61 3.61 -18.84
N THR A 434 2.15 4.67 -18.24
CA THR A 434 2.07 6.03 -18.81
C THR A 434 3.00 6.19 -20.02
N SER A 435 4.15 5.50 -20.04
CA SER A 435 5.00 5.45 -21.23
C SER A 435 4.33 4.71 -22.37
N LEU A 436 3.63 3.61 -22.08
CA LEU A 436 2.83 2.91 -23.08
C LEU A 436 1.70 3.78 -23.62
N PHE A 437 1.09 4.62 -22.79
CA PHE A 437 0.11 5.62 -23.23
C PHE A 437 0.74 6.63 -24.21
N SER A 438 1.87 7.23 -23.83
CA SER A 438 2.63 8.14 -24.69
C SER A 438 3.06 7.48 -26.01
N LEU A 439 3.60 6.26 -25.95
CA LEU A 439 4.03 5.50 -27.13
C LEU A 439 2.85 5.18 -28.06
N SER A 440 1.70 4.84 -27.47
CA SER A 440 0.48 4.52 -28.22
C SER A 440 0.00 5.70 -29.04
N ILE A 441 0.04 6.91 -28.47
CA ILE A 441 -0.36 8.15 -29.16
C ILE A 441 0.67 8.51 -30.23
N GLN A 442 1.97 8.50 -29.91
CA GLN A 442 3.03 8.88 -30.85
C GLN A 442 3.09 8.01 -32.10
N HIS A 443 2.93 6.70 -31.94
CA HIS A 443 2.98 5.74 -33.05
C HIS A 443 1.59 5.38 -33.58
N ASN A 444 0.54 6.04 -33.08
CA ASN A 444 -0.85 5.77 -33.43
C ASN A 444 -1.24 4.28 -33.33
N ILE A 445 -0.72 3.59 -32.31
CA ILE A 445 -0.97 2.16 -32.09
C ILE A 445 -2.45 1.98 -31.74
N VAL A 446 -3.19 1.34 -32.63
CA VAL A 446 -4.66 1.14 -32.51
C VAL A 446 -5.38 2.46 -32.26
N GLY A 447 -5.08 3.50 -33.05
CA GLY A 447 -5.76 4.79 -32.93
C GLY A 447 -5.34 5.63 -31.72
N GLY A 448 -4.19 5.32 -31.10
CA GLY A 448 -3.74 5.93 -29.84
C GLY A 448 -4.14 5.15 -28.58
N TYR A 449 -4.91 4.06 -28.72
CA TYR A 449 -5.49 3.31 -27.61
C TYR A 449 -4.73 2.02 -27.25
N GLY A 450 -3.57 1.77 -27.86
CA GLY A 450 -2.78 0.54 -27.67
C GLY A 450 -2.49 0.17 -26.21
N VAL A 451 -2.24 1.16 -25.34
CA VAL A 451 -2.00 0.96 -23.91
C VAL A 451 -3.13 0.19 -23.23
N TYR A 452 -4.40 0.48 -23.56
CA TYR A 452 -5.54 -0.15 -22.91
C TYR A 452 -5.67 -1.62 -23.30
N ILE A 453 -5.29 -1.97 -24.54
CA ILE A 453 -5.25 -3.38 -25.01
C ILE A 453 -4.13 -4.14 -24.29
N ILE A 454 -2.94 -3.54 -24.16
CA ILE A 454 -1.81 -4.15 -23.47
C ILE A 454 -2.14 -4.33 -21.98
N MET A 455 -2.74 -3.34 -21.33
CA MET A 455 -3.18 -3.45 -19.94
C MET A 455 -4.27 -4.52 -19.76
N THR A 456 -5.20 -4.62 -20.72
CA THR A 456 -6.20 -5.70 -20.73
C THR A 456 -5.53 -7.08 -20.88
N ALA A 457 -4.50 -7.21 -21.71
CA ALA A 457 -3.73 -8.44 -21.82
C ALA A 457 -3.02 -8.80 -20.50
N PHE A 458 -2.43 -7.82 -19.81
CA PHE A 458 -1.89 -8.04 -18.45
C PHE A 458 -2.98 -8.45 -17.46
N THR A 459 -4.19 -7.92 -17.57
CA THR A 459 -5.33 -8.38 -16.76
C THR A 459 -5.69 -9.83 -17.05
N VAL A 460 -5.72 -10.25 -18.32
CA VAL A 460 -5.97 -11.66 -18.68
C VAL A 460 -4.90 -12.57 -18.09
N LEU A 461 -3.61 -12.19 -18.16
CA LEU A 461 -2.53 -12.93 -17.52
C LEU A 461 -2.71 -13.01 -15.99
N ALA A 462 -3.09 -11.90 -15.35
CA ALA A 462 -3.40 -11.87 -13.92
C ALA A 462 -4.60 -12.77 -13.57
N LEU A 463 -5.61 -12.87 -14.43
CA LEU A 463 -6.74 -13.78 -14.25
C LEU A 463 -6.34 -15.25 -14.35
N LEU A 464 -5.48 -15.60 -15.31
CA LEU A 464 -4.94 -16.96 -15.42
C LEU A 464 -4.18 -17.36 -14.16
N LEU A 465 -3.48 -16.41 -13.53
CA LEU A 465 -2.83 -16.59 -12.25
C LEU A 465 -3.83 -16.67 -11.07
N ALA A 466 -4.88 -15.85 -11.09
CA ALA A 466 -5.91 -15.83 -10.06
C ALA A 466 -6.72 -17.14 -9.99
N VAL A 467 -6.95 -17.78 -11.13
CA VAL A 467 -7.66 -19.06 -11.20
C VAL A 467 -6.89 -20.18 -10.49
N GLN A 468 -5.57 -20.08 -10.37
CA GLN A 468 -4.73 -21.05 -9.66
C GLN A 468 -4.83 -20.96 -8.13
N LEU A 469 -5.46 -19.91 -7.58
CA LEU A 469 -5.73 -19.83 -6.15
C LEU A 469 -6.72 -20.94 -5.72
N PRO A 470 -6.52 -21.55 -4.55
CA PRO A 470 -7.36 -22.66 -4.09
C PRO A 470 -8.76 -22.16 -3.69
N LYS A 471 -9.76 -23.02 -3.90
CA LYS A 471 -11.17 -22.74 -3.58
C LYS A 471 -11.40 -22.66 -2.06
N LYS A 472 -10.82 -23.59 -1.31
CA LYS A 472 -10.72 -23.55 0.15
C LYS A 472 -9.42 -22.83 0.52
N MET A 473 -9.47 -21.93 1.51
CA MET A 473 -8.24 -21.24 1.96
C MET A 473 -7.30 -22.26 2.62
N TRP A 474 -5.99 -22.03 2.49
CA TRP A 474 -4.98 -22.86 3.16
C TRP A 474 -5.30 -22.95 4.67
N GLY A 475 -5.24 -24.16 5.24
CA GLY A 475 -5.51 -24.41 6.67
C GLY A 475 -6.96 -24.76 7.04
N SER A 476 -7.93 -24.65 6.12
CA SER A 476 -9.35 -25.00 6.41
C SER A 476 -9.66 -26.51 6.52
N GLU A 477 -8.66 -27.38 6.38
CA GLU A 477 -8.80 -28.83 6.59
C GLU A 477 -8.66 -29.24 8.07
N GLU A 478 -8.07 -28.40 8.92
CA GLU A 478 -7.86 -28.74 10.35
C GLU A 478 -9.13 -28.57 11.21
N GLU A 479 -10.15 -27.81 10.77
CA GLU A 479 -11.38 -27.59 11.54
C GLU A 479 -12.50 -28.61 11.26
N GLU A 480 -12.41 -29.43 10.20
CA GLU A 480 -13.40 -30.48 9.89
C GLU A 480 -13.00 -31.88 10.45
N SER A 481 -11.90 -31.99 11.20
CA SER A 481 -11.39 -33.27 11.76
C SER A 481 -11.36 -33.35 13.30
N THR A 482 -12.12 -32.49 13.98
CA THR A 482 -12.48 -32.61 15.41
C THR A 482 -13.98 -32.45 15.56
#